data_AF-A0A9D7YTB1-F1
#
_entry.id   AF-A0A9D7YTB1-F1
#
_cell.length_a   1.000
_cell.length_b   1.000
_cell.length_c   1.000
_cell.angle_alpha   90.00
_cell.angle_beta   90.00
_cell.angle_gamma   90.00
#
_symmetry.space_group_name_H-M   'P 1'
#
loop_
_entity.id
_entity.type
_entity.pdbx_description
1 polymer ?
#
loop_
_entity_poly.entity_id
_entity_poly.type
_entity_poly.pdbx_seq_one_letter_code
_entity_poly.pdbx_strand_id
1 'polypeptide(L)' 'GWKGPLHRCSFYGNKEVGAKLNAMLEMGASKPWPDALQAFTGSREMSGKAMAAYFAPLKKWLDAQNKGKPSGW' A
#
# COMPACT_ATOMS: atom_id res chain seq x y z
N GLY A 1 10.42 -11.39 -0.77
CA GLY A 1 9.39 -10.39 -0.41
C GLY A 1 8.91 -10.60 1.02
N TRP A 2 8.47 -9.52 1.68
CA TRP A 2 7.89 -9.55 3.04
C TRP A 2 6.66 -10.48 3.11
N LYS A 3 6.55 -11.30 4.15
CA LYS A 3 5.44 -12.27 4.32
C LYS A 3 4.55 -12.03 5.55
N GLY A 4 4.90 -11.06 6.39
CA GLY A 4 4.12 -10.72 7.60
C GLY A 4 3.00 -9.71 7.35
N PRO A 5 2.33 -9.23 8.42
CA PRO A 5 1.37 -8.14 8.31
C PRO A 5 2.00 -6.89 7.69
N LEU A 6 1.32 -6.24 6.76
CA LEU A 6 1.89 -5.14 5.98
C LEU A 6 2.34 -3.96 6.86
N HIS A 7 1.61 -3.69 7.94
CA HIS A 7 1.94 -2.63 8.91
C HIS A 7 3.20 -2.89 9.75
N ARG A 8 3.85 -4.06 9.60
CA ARG A 8 5.13 -4.40 10.24
C ARG A 8 6.29 -4.48 9.23
N CYS A 9 6.01 -4.27 7.95
CA CYS A 9 7.03 -4.31 6.91
C CYS A 9 8.02 -3.16 7.10
N SER A 10 9.31 -3.45 6.95
CA SER A 10 10.36 -2.46 6.76
C SER A 10 11.17 -2.83 5.52
N PHE A 11 11.45 -1.85 4.67
CA PHE A 11 12.34 -1.99 3.53
C PHE A 11 13.72 -1.36 3.80
N TYR A 12 14.03 -1.00 5.05
CA TYR A 12 15.35 -0.49 5.42
C TYR A 12 16.46 -1.46 4.98
N GLY A 13 17.50 -0.93 4.33
CA GLY A 13 18.60 -1.72 3.78
C GLY A 13 18.29 -2.47 2.48
N ASN A 14 17.05 -2.44 1.97
CA ASN A 14 16.69 -3.07 0.70
C ASN A 14 17.02 -2.15 -0.48
N LYS A 15 18.20 -2.35 -1.07
CA LYS A 15 18.69 -1.58 -2.22
C LYS A 15 17.82 -1.73 -3.48
N GLU A 16 17.22 -2.90 -3.69
CA GLU A 16 16.37 -3.15 -4.87
C GLU A 16 15.10 -2.29 -4.82
N VAL A 17 14.44 -2.24 -3.65
CA VAL A 17 13.28 -1.37 -3.43
C VAL A 17 13.66 0.10 -3.51
N GLY A 18 14.82 0.46 -2.94
CA GLY A 18 15.35 1.82 -3.03
C GLY A 18 15.58 2.28 -4.47
N ALA A 19 16.14 1.43 -5.32
CA ALA A 19 16.34 1.75 -6.74
C ALA A 19 15.03 2.00 -7.49
N LYS A 20 14.00 1.18 -7.23
CA LYS A 20 12.65 1.37 -7.81
C LYS A 20 11.99 2.67 -7.32
N LEU A 21 12.14 2.98 -6.03
CA LEU A 21 11.61 4.22 -5.44
C LEU A 21 12.29 5.46 -6.04
N ASN A 22 13.62 5.45 -6.15
CA ASN A 22 14.38 6.55 -6.74
C ASN A 22 14.01 6.78 -8.20
N ALA A 23 13.90 5.72 -9.00
CA ALA A 23 13.52 5.84 -10.41
C ALA A 23 12.16 6.53 -10.58
N MET A 24 11.20 6.29 -9.68
CA MET A 24 9.90 6.98 -9.67
C MET A 24 10.03 8.44 -9.19
N LEU A 25 10.78 8.70 -8.12
CA LEU A 25 10.96 10.05 -7.56
C LEU A 25 11.71 10.99 -8.52
N GLU A 26 12.70 10.48 -9.24
CA GLU A 26 13.49 11.23 -10.24
C GLU A 26 12.62 11.75 -11.40
N MET A 27 11.46 11.15 -11.66
CA MET A 27 10.52 11.65 -12.69
C MET A 27 9.93 13.01 -12.31
N GLY A 28 9.79 13.30 -11.00
CA GLY A 28 9.18 14.54 -10.51
C GLY A 28 7.85 14.85 -11.21
N ALA A 29 7.68 16.10 -11.64
CA ALA A 29 6.51 16.55 -12.39
C ALA A 29 6.69 16.47 -13.92
N SER A 30 7.76 15.84 -14.41
CA SER A 30 8.05 15.77 -15.85
C SER A 30 7.19 14.75 -16.62
N LYS A 31 6.50 13.86 -15.90
CA LYS A 31 5.61 12.83 -16.44
C LYS A 31 4.22 12.92 -15.82
N PRO A 32 3.17 12.49 -16.54
CA PRO A 32 1.87 12.27 -15.93
C PRO A 32 1.97 11.33 -14.72
N TRP A 33 1.27 11.66 -13.64
CA TRP A 33 1.31 10.88 -12.40
C TRP A 33 1.00 9.37 -12.56
N PRO A 34 0.15 8.90 -13.51
CA PRO A 34 -0.05 7.46 -13.71
C PRO A 34 1.20 6.73 -14.22
N ASP A 35 2.06 7.41 -14.97
CA ASP A 35 3.31 6.82 -15.47
C ASP A 35 4.30 6.64 -14.31
N ALA A 36 4.40 7.64 -13.42
CA ALA A 36 5.17 7.55 -12.19
C ALA A 36 4.64 6.43 -11.26
N LEU A 37 3.32 6.33 -11.12
CA LEU A 37 2.67 5.26 -10.36
C LEU A 37 3.02 3.88 -10.94
N GLN A 38 2.95 3.72 -12.26
CA GLN A 38 3.25 2.47 -12.94
C GLN A 38 4.71 2.06 -12.75
N ALA A 39 5.64 3.00 -12.78
CA ALA A 39 7.06 2.72 -12.60
C ALA A 39 7.38 2.03 -11.26
N PHE A 40 6.62 2.35 -10.21
CA PHE A 40 6.83 1.77 -8.88
C PHE A 40 5.90 0.58 -8.56
N THR A 41 4.64 0.66 -8.99
CA THR A 41 3.59 -0.31 -8.59
C THR A 41 3.26 -1.33 -9.68
N GLY A 42 3.69 -1.11 -10.92
CA GLY A 42 3.32 -1.90 -12.09
C GLY A 42 1.94 -1.58 -12.68
N SER A 43 1.19 -0.66 -12.07
CA SER A 43 -0.17 -0.27 -12.50
C SER A 43 -0.27 1.23 -12.76
N ARG A 44 -1.01 1.62 -13.81
CA ARG A 44 -1.42 3.02 -14.04
C ARG A 44 -2.64 3.42 -13.21
N GLU A 45 -3.37 2.44 -12.68
CA GLU A 45 -4.62 2.64 -11.94
C GLU A 45 -4.37 2.66 -10.43
N MET A 46 -5.01 3.62 -9.76
CA MET A 46 -5.02 3.71 -8.30
C MET A 46 -5.84 2.57 -7.70
N SER A 47 -5.38 2.01 -6.58
CA SER A 47 -6.08 0.92 -5.89
C SER A 47 -6.11 1.09 -4.38
N GLY A 48 -7.30 0.95 -3.79
CA GLY A 48 -7.47 0.88 -2.33
C GLY A 48 -7.03 -0.44 -1.68
N LYS A 49 -6.62 -1.44 -2.47
CA LYS A 49 -6.27 -2.78 -1.98
C LYS A 49 -5.12 -2.77 -0.97
N ALA A 50 -4.07 -1.96 -1.21
CA ALA A 50 -2.93 -1.86 -0.30
C ALA A 50 -3.34 -1.28 1.07
N MET A 51 -4.24 -0.28 1.07
CA MET A 51 -4.78 0.30 2.28
C MET A 51 -5.61 -0.72 3.07
N ALA A 52 -6.49 -1.46 2.39
CA ALA A 52 -7.28 -2.51 3.02
C ALA A 52 -6.39 -3.63 3.62
N ALA A 53 -5.31 -4.01 2.92
CA ALA A 53 -4.35 -5.01 3.41
C ALA A 53 -3.57 -4.51 4.64
N TYR A 54 -3.21 -3.23 4.69
CA TYR A 54 -2.56 -2.62 5.85
C TYR A 54 -3.43 -2.72 7.11
N PHE A 55 -4.72 -2.38 6.97
CA PHE A 55 -5.68 -2.38 8.06
C PHE A 55 -6.41 -3.71 8.31
N ALA A 56 -6.10 -4.78 7.56
CA ALA A 56 -6.77 -6.07 7.70
C ALA A 56 -6.83 -6.61 9.14
N PRO A 57 -5.77 -6.49 9.97
CA PRO A 57 -5.82 -6.92 11.38
C PRO A 57 -6.79 -6.09 12.23
N LEU A 58 -6.81 -4.77 12.02
CA LEU A 58 -7.76 -3.87 12.69
C LEU A 58 -9.19 -4.18 12.26
N LYS A 59 -9.42 -4.38 10.95
CA LYS A 59 -10.73 -4.76 10.44
C LYS A 59 -11.23 -6.05 11.10
N LYS A 60 -10.38 -7.08 11.18
CA LYS A 60 -10.73 -8.35 11.85
C LYS A 60 -11.13 -8.14 13.31
N TRP A 61 -10.43 -7.25 14.02
CA TRP A 61 -10.79 -6.90 15.40
C TRP A 61 -12.14 -6.16 15.47
N LEU A 62 -12.35 -5.17 14.60
CA LEU A 62 -13.62 -4.41 14.53
C LEU A 62 -14.82 -5.30 14.18
N ASP A 63 -14.65 -6.24 13.25
CA ASP A 63 -15.70 -7.20 12.88
C ASP A 63 -16.15 -8.04 14.10
N ALA A 64 -15.20 -8.41 14.98
CA ALA A 64 -15.53 -9.10 16.23
C ALA A 64 -16.22 -8.17 17.25
N GLN A 65 -15.77 -6.92 17.38
CA GLN A 65 -16.36 -5.95 18.31
C GLN A 65 -17.78 -5.51 17.91
N ASN A 66 -18.06 -5.50 16.61
CA ASN A 66 -19.34 -5.07 16.07
C ASN A 66 -20.35 -6.21 15.89
N LYS A 67 -20.02 -7.43 16.33
CA LYS A 67 -20.93 -8.57 16.26
C LYS A 67 -22.22 -8.25 17.05
N GLY A 68 -23.36 -8.30 16.36
CA GLY A 68 -24.68 -8.01 16.94
C GLY A 68 -25.03 -6.53 17.03
N LYS A 69 -24.16 -5.62 16.55
CA LYS A 69 -24.47 -4.19 16.46
C LYS A 69 -25.08 -3.85 15.09
N PRO A 70 -25.96 -2.84 15.00
CA PRO A 70 -26.38 -2.28 13.73
C PRO A 70 -25.18 -1.88 12.89
N SER A 71 -25.21 -2.17 11.59
CA SER A 71 -24.18 -1.76 10.64
C SER A 71 -24.68 -0.55 9.85
N GLY A 72 -23.81 0.44 9.65
CA GLY A 72 -24.15 1.69 8.98
C GLY A 72 -24.43 2.82 9.95
N TRP A 73 -25.25 3.77 9.52
CA TRP A 73 -25.70 4.91 10.28
C TRP A 73 -27.18 4.76 10.65
#